data_AF-Q64SY3-F1
#
_entry.id   AF-Q64SY3-F1
#
_cell.length_a   1.000
_cell.length_b   1.000
_cell.length_c   1.000
_cell.angle_alpha   90.00
_cell.angle_beta   90.00
_cell.angle_gamma   90.00
#
_symmetry.space_group_name_H-M   'P 1'
#
loop_
_entity.id
_entity.type
_entity.pdbx_description
1 polymer ?
#
loop_
_entity_poly.entity_id
_entity_poly.type
_entity_poly.pdbx_seq_one_letter_code
_entity_poly.pdbx_strand_id
1 'polypeptide(L)'
;MKKVNYAAIDIGSNAVRLLIKSVNEEGSPEGLLRKVQLIRIPLRLGEDAFTTGEISEGKAEKLIRLMKAYKQLMKIFEVSDYRACATSAMRDARNGKEITRKIEKKTGIRVEIIDGQEEAHIVYDNHIEQLFASGQNYLYVDVGGGSTEINLICDSELKSSRSYNIGTVRMLSGMVKNEEKEQMRTDLQALAAEYTPIQIIGSGGNINKLFRLADKKDKKQSFLPIESLKEICETLKALSKEERIKQFKLKPDRADVIVPAAEIFLEVAKQVNATGITVPTIGLSDGIIDSLYTKNMRMETDAK
;
A
#
# COMPACT_ATOMS: atom_id res chain seq x y z
N MET A 1 13.34 -23.10 20.33
CA MET A 1 13.10 -22.02 19.35
C MET A 1 11.62 -21.69 19.33
N LYS A 2 11.19 -20.78 20.20
CA LYS A 2 9.82 -20.28 20.20
C LYS A 2 9.67 -19.29 19.03
N LYS A 3 8.80 -19.64 18.10
CA LYS A 3 8.53 -18.86 16.89
C LYS A 3 7.18 -18.17 17.09
N VAL A 4 7.17 -16.84 17.01
CA VAL A 4 5.97 -16.04 17.20
C VAL A 4 5.50 -15.53 15.84
N ASN A 5 4.22 -15.68 15.55
CA ASN A 5 3.62 -15.26 14.29
C ASN A 5 2.72 -14.05 14.50
N TYR A 6 2.87 -13.04 13.65
CA TYR A 6 2.06 -11.83 13.62
C TYR A 6 1.31 -11.74 12.29
N ALA A 7 0.11 -11.17 12.30
CA ALA A 7 -0.68 -10.97 11.09
C ALA A 7 -1.11 -9.53 10.86
N ALA A 8 -1.06 -9.10 9.61
CA ALA A 8 -1.69 -7.88 9.12
C ALA A 8 -2.79 -8.22 8.13
N ILE A 9 -3.96 -7.61 8.33
CA ILE A 9 -5.04 -7.61 7.34
C ILE A 9 -5.17 -6.20 6.79
N ASP A 10 -5.04 -6.06 5.47
CA ASP A 10 -5.21 -4.79 4.75
C ASP A 10 -6.44 -4.91 3.84
N ILE A 11 -7.49 -4.16 4.13
CA ILE A 11 -8.73 -4.08 3.36
C ILE A 11 -8.66 -2.83 2.47
N GLY A 12 -7.96 -2.97 1.35
CA GLY A 12 -7.81 -1.91 0.35
C GLY A 12 -8.92 -1.87 -0.70
N SER A 13 -8.93 -0.81 -1.52
CA SER A 13 -9.95 -0.58 -2.54
C SER A 13 -9.97 -1.59 -3.69
N ASN A 14 -8.79 -2.11 -4.09
CA ASN A 14 -8.70 -3.12 -5.15
C ASN A 14 -8.76 -4.54 -4.58
N ALA A 15 -8.02 -4.80 -3.51
CA ALA A 15 -7.86 -6.14 -2.96
C ALA A 15 -7.68 -6.11 -1.46
N VAL A 16 -8.06 -7.23 -0.83
CA VAL A 16 -7.89 -7.50 0.59
C VAL A 16 -6.72 -8.46 0.78
N ARG A 17 -5.81 -8.15 1.70
CA ARG A 17 -4.59 -8.91 1.95
C ARG A 17 -4.58 -9.48 3.37
N LEU A 18 -3.97 -10.66 3.51
CA LEU A 18 -3.51 -11.22 4.77
C LEU A 18 -2.02 -11.49 4.62
N LEU A 19 -1.19 -10.81 5.42
CA LEU A 19 0.23 -11.08 5.55
C LEU A 19 0.46 -11.71 6.92
N ILE A 20 1.22 -12.80 6.97
CA ILE A 20 1.71 -13.41 8.20
C ILE A 20 3.23 -13.41 8.13
N LYS A 21 3.88 -12.82 9.14
CA LYS A 21 5.32 -12.92 9.34
C LYS A 21 5.60 -13.63 10.66
N SER A 22 6.79 -14.20 10.76
CA SER A 22 7.29 -14.87 11.95
C SER A 22 8.58 -14.24 12.43
N VAL A 23 8.73 -14.11 13.74
CA VAL A 23 10.00 -13.78 14.39
C VAL A 23 10.48 -14.99 15.20
N ASN A 24 11.79 -15.22 15.20
CA ASN A 24 12.41 -16.20 16.08
C ASN A 24 12.86 -15.47 17.35
N GLU A 25 12.41 -15.91 18.52
CA GLU A 25 12.81 -15.30 19.79
C GLU A 25 14.24 -15.67 20.22
N GLU A 26 14.86 -16.69 19.60
CA GLU A 26 16.20 -17.19 19.97
C GLU A 26 17.09 -17.38 18.72
N GLY A 27 18.26 -16.73 18.70
CA GLY A 27 19.37 -17.07 17.81
C GLY A 27 19.37 -16.47 16.40
N SER A 28 18.40 -15.63 16.04
CA SER A 28 18.56 -14.72 14.90
C SER A 28 19.21 -13.42 15.37
N PRO A 29 19.94 -12.69 14.50
CA PRO A 29 20.14 -11.26 14.74
C PRO A 29 18.77 -10.66 15.10
N GLU A 30 18.71 -9.91 16.20
CA GLU A 30 17.47 -9.47 16.85
C GLU A 30 16.35 -9.14 15.84
N GLY A 31 15.17 -9.74 16.03
CA GLY A 31 13.93 -9.22 15.43
C GLY A 31 13.70 -9.40 13.93
N LEU A 32 14.47 -10.22 13.19
CA LEU A 32 14.22 -10.36 11.74
C LEU A 32 12.87 -11.04 11.44
N LEU A 33 11.87 -10.24 11.08
CA LEU A 33 10.54 -10.70 10.69
C LEU A 33 10.58 -11.36 9.30
N ARG A 34 10.39 -12.69 9.28
CA ARG A 34 10.34 -13.47 8.04
C ARG A 34 8.92 -13.66 7.58
N LYS A 35 8.64 -13.32 6.31
CA LYS A 35 7.35 -13.61 5.67
C LYS A 35 7.08 -15.12 5.62
N VAL A 36 5.94 -15.52 6.19
CA VAL A 36 5.42 -16.90 6.20
C VAL A 36 4.38 -17.07 5.08
N GLN A 37 3.40 -16.18 5.02
CA GLN A 37 2.28 -16.30 4.09
C GLN A 37 1.81 -14.92 3.63
N LEU A 38 1.50 -14.77 2.34
CA LEU A 38 0.78 -13.62 1.81
C LEU A 38 -0.37 -14.11 0.94
N ILE A 39 -1.59 -13.75 1.33
CA ILE A 39 -2.81 -14.02 0.56
C ILE A 39 -3.37 -12.68 0.10
N ARG A 40 -3.82 -12.62 -1.14
CA ARG A 40 -4.42 -11.41 -1.72
C ARG A 40 -5.64 -11.79 -2.55
N ILE A 41 -6.80 -11.28 -2.15
CA ILE A 41 -8.09 -11.54 -2.80
C ILE A 41 -8.64 -10.24 -3.40
N PRO A 42 -8.83 -10.14 -4.73
CA PRO A 42 -9.34 -8.94 -5.38
C PRO A 42 -10.87 -8.84 -5.25
N LEU A 43 -11.35 -8.17 -4.21
CA LEU A 43 -12.79 -7.91 -4.03
C LEU A 43 -13.25 -6.60 -4.70
N ARG A 44 -12.33 -5.71 -5.07
CA ARG A 44 -12.60 -4.43 -5.75
C ARG A 44 -13.70 -3.61 -5.06
N LEU A 45 -13.59 -3.48 -3.74
CA LEU A 45 -14.53 -2.71 -2.91
C LEU A 45 -14.66 -1.26 -3.37
N GLY A 46 -13.58 -0.70 -3.91
CA GLY A 46 -13.52 0.67 -4.43
C GLY A 46 -14.50 0.94 -5.57
N GLU A 47 -14.80 -0.04 -6.42
CA GLU A 47 -15.75 0.20 -7.52
C GLU A 47 -17.11 0.63 -6.98
N ASP A 48 -17.62 -0.06 -5.97
CA ASP A 48 -18.92 0.25 -5.37
C ASP A 48 -18.80 1.53 -4.54
N ALA A 49 -17.80 1.59 -3.65
CA ALA A 49 -17.60 2.74 -2.77
C ALA A 49 -17.51 4.06 -3.54
N PHE A 50 -16.82 4.09 -4.68
CA PHE A 50 -16.59 5.32 -5.43
C PHE A 50 -17.72 5.66 -6.38
N THR A 51 -18.47 4.68 -6.89
CA THR A 51 -19.55 4.94 -7.86
C THR A 51 -20.92 5.11 -7.20
N THR A 52 -21.28 4.26 -6.23
CA THR A 52 -22.60 4.28 -5.55
C THR A 52 -22.53 4.90 -4.15
N GLY A 53 -21.32 5.05 -3.59
CA GLY A 53 -21.10 5.54 -2.23
C GLY A 53 -21.31 4.49 -1.14
N GLU A 54 -21.59 3.24 -1.49
CA GLU A 54 -21.85 2.13 -0.56
C GLU A 54 -21.29 0.83 -1.11
N ILE A 55 -20.74 -0.02 -0.24
CA ILE A 55 -20.35 -1.38 -0.64
C ILE A 55 -21.61 -2.21 -0.86
N SER A 56 -21.75 -2.84 -2.03
CA SER A 56 -22.89 -3.72 -2.32
C SER A 56 -22.99 -4.87 -1.33
N GLU A 57 -24.21 -5.34 -1.10
CA GLU A 57 -24.47 -6.50 -0.23
C GLU A 57 -23.64 -7.72 -0.64
N GLY A 58 -23.55 -8.00 -1.94
CA GLY A 58 -22.75 -9.11 -2.48
C GLY A 58 -21.25 -8.98 -2.17
N LYS A 59 -20.66 -7.78 -2.27
CA LYS A 59 -19.25 -7.55 -1.89
C LYS A 59 -19.06 -7.58 -0.37
N ALA A 60 -19.99 -7.03 0.40
CA ALA A 60 -19.97 -7.09 1.87
C ALA A 60 -20.03 -8.53 2.39
N GLU A 61 -20.89 -9.39 1.82
CA GLU A 61 -20.94 -10.80 2.15
C GLU A 61 -19.63 -11.52 1.83
N LYS A 62 -19.06 -11.28 0.64
CA LYS A 62 -17.76 -11.84 0.24
C LYS A 62 -16.66 -11.41 1.20
N LEU A 63 -16.65 -10.14 1.62
CA LEU A 63 -15.70 -9.63 2.61
C LEU A 63 -15.84 -10.35 3.96
N ILE A 64 -17.07 -10.52 4.46
CA ILE A 64 -17.32 -11.25 5.71
C ILE A 64 -16.86 -12.71 5.60
N ARG A 65 -17.15 -13.40 4.48
CA ARG A 65 -16.68 -14.77 4.23
C ARG A 65 -15.16 -14.84 4.19
N LEU A 66 -14.51 -13.85 3.57
CA LEU A 66 -13.06 -13.76 3.54
C LEU A 66 -12.46 -13.56 4.94
N MET A 67 -13.06 -12.70 5.77
CA MET A 67 -12.62 -12.49 7.15
C MET A 67 -12.76 -13.78 7.99
N LYS A 68 -13.82 -14.58 7.77
CA LYS A 68 -13.94 -15.92 8.38
C LYS A 68 -12.78 -16.83 7.98
N ALA A 69 -12.43 -16.86 6.69
CA ALA A 69 -11.31 -17.66 6.20
C ALA A 69 -9.98 -17.19 6.80
N TYR A 70 -9.75 -15.87 6.85
CA TYR A 70 -8.56 -15.30 7.49
C TYR A 70 -8.48 -15.64 8.98
N LYS A 71 -9.60 -15.65 9.72
CA LYS A 71 -9.62 -16.09 11.12
C LYS A 71 -9.15 -17.53 11.27
N GLN A 72 -9.58 -18.44 10.39
CA GLN A 72 -9.13 -19.84 10.43
C GLN A 72 -7.66 -19.99 10.07
N LEU A 73 -7.19 -19.25 9.06
CA LEU A 73 -5.78 -19.25 8.69
C LEU A 73 -4.90 -18.74 9.84
N MET A 74 -5.28 -17.62 10.47
CA MET A 74 -4.55 -17.10 11.63
C MET A 74 -4.49 -18.12 12.79
N LYS A 75 -5.54 -18.93 13.00
CA LYS A 75 -5.51 -20.04 13.98
C LYS A 75 -4.55 -21.16 13.58
N ILE A 76 -4.57 -21.58 12.31
CA ILE A 76 -3.70 -22.65 11.78
C ILE A 76 -2.23 -22.24 11.88
N PHE A 77 -1.92 -20.98 11.59
CA PHE A 77 -0.57 -20.43 11.71
C PHE A 77 -0.24 -19.97 13.14
N GLU A 78 -1.09 -20.23 14.14
CA GLU A 78 -0.83 -19.87 15.54
C GLU A 78 -0.42 -18.40 15.71
N VAL A 79 -1.10 -17.51 15.00
CA VAL A 79 -0.87 -16.06 15.05
C VAL A 79 -1.15 -15.58 16.48
N SER A 80 -0.12 -15.00 17.09
CA SER A 80 -0.15 -14.52 18.48
C SER A 80 -0.84 -13.17 18.60
N ASP A 81 -0.62 -12.28 17.62
CA ASP A 81 -1.27 -10.98 17.57
C ASP A 81 -1.51 -10.51 16.12
N TYR A 82 -2.52 -9.67 15.93
CA TYR A 82 -2.90 -9.16 14.63
C TYR A 82 -3.47 -7.74 14.68
N ARG A 83 -3.39 -7.03 13.55
CA ARG A 83 -4.10 -5.77 13.32
C ARG A 83 -4.71 -5.78 11.93
N ALA A 84 -5.96 -5.34 11.83
CA ALA A 84 -6.71 -5.29 10.60
C ALA A 84 -7.12 -3.85 10.30
N CYS A 85 -6.65 -3.32 9.19
CA CYS A 85 -6.92 -1.96 8.76
C CYS A 85 -7.72 -1.96 7.46
N ALA A 86 -8.61 -0.99 7.32
CA ALA A 86 -9.38 -0.73 6.12
C ALA A 86 -9.17 0.72 5.67
N THR A 87 -8.95 0.91 4.38
CA THR A 87 -8.50 2.19 3.83
C THR A 87 -9.57 2.85 2.96
N SER A 88 -9.16 3.58 1.92
CA SER A 88 -10.01 4.49 1.13
C SER A 88 -11.40 3.96 0.77
N ALA A 89 -11.55 2.72 0.29
CA ALA A 89 -12.89 2.22 -0.08
C ALA A 89 -13.85 2.09 1.11
N MET A 90 -13.38 1.61 2.26
CA MET A 90 -14.21 1.42 3.44
C MET A 90 -14.43 2.74 4.19
N ARG A 91 -13.47 3.67 4.09
CA ARG A 91 -13.58 5.03 4.64
C ARG A 91 -14.62 5.86 3.90
N ASP A 92 -14.67 5.76 2.58
CA ASP A 92 -15.59 6.53 1.73
C ASP A 92 -17.01 5.94 1.69
N ALA A 93 -17.16 4.64 1.90
CA ALA A 93 -18.46 3.99 1.86
C ALA A 93 -19.33 4.35 3.08
N ARG A 94 -20.56 4.84 2.85
CA ARG A 94 -21.51 5.21 3.92
C ARG A 94 -21.79 4.04 4.88
N ASN A 95 -21.81 2.81 4.37
CA ASN A 95 -22.03 1.59 5.13
C ASN A 95 -20.72 0.92 5.64
N GLY A 96 -19.55 1.55 5.46
CA GLY A 96 -18.26 0.98 5.86
C GLY A 96 -18.17 0.62 7.35
N LYS A 97 -18.61 1.55 8.23
CA LYS A 97 -18.65 1.32 9.70
C LYS A 97 -19.65 0.23 10.11
N GLU A 98 -20.73 0.07 9.36
CA GLU A 98 -21.69 -1.00 9.62
C GLU A 98 -21.10 -2.37 9.28
N ILE A 99 -20.41 -2.45 8.14
CA ILE A 99 -19.75 -3.69 7.68
C ILE A 99 -18.66 -4.12 8.65
N THR A 100 -17.83 -3.20 9.16
CA THR A 100 -16.79 -3.54 10.15
C THR A 100 -17.39 -4.10 11.46
N ARG A 101 -18.48 -3.53 11.96
CA ARG A 101 -19.22 -4.10 13.11
C ARG A 101 -19.78 -5.51 12.80
N LYS A 102 -20.32 -5.72 11.59
CA LYS A 102 -20.79 -7.04 11.14
C LYS A 102 -19.64 -8.06 11.06
N ILE A 103 -18.45 -7.64 10.62
CA ILE A 103 -17.24 -8.46 10.60
C ILE A 103 -16.85 -8.87 12.02
N GLU A 104 -16.75 -7.91 12.95
CA GLU A 104 -16.40 -8.20 14.34
C GLU A 104 -17.39 -9.18 14.97
N LYS A 105 -18.69 -8.91 14.86
CA LYS A 105 -19.74 -9.80 15.41
C LYS A 105 -19.67 -11.22 14.84
N LYS A 106 -19.37 -11.39 13.56
CA LYS A 106 -19.40 -12.70 12.88
C LYS A 106 -18.08 -13.46 12.90
N THR A 107 -16.96 -12.79 13.18
CA THR A 107 -15.61 -13.37 13.02
C THR A 107 -14.69 -13.16 14.22
N GLY A 108 -15.02 -12.20 15.09
CA GLY A 108 -14.16 -11.73 16.16
C GLY A 108 -12.93 -10.95 15.66
N ILE A 109 -12.88 -10.55 14.38
CA ILE A 109 -11.84 -9.68 13.84
C ILE A 109 -12.30 -8.23 13.97
N ARG A 110 -11.56 -7.44 14.74
CA ARG A 110 -11.74 -5.99 14.82
C ARG A 110 -11.05 -5.35 13.63
N VAL A 111 -11.77 -4.53 12.88
CA VAL A 111 -11.25 -3.80 11.72
C VAL A 111 -11.30 -2.31 12.00
N GLU A 112 -10.13 -1.68 11.94
CA GLU A 112 -9.95 -0.23 12.07
C GLU A 112 -10.07 0.41 10.69
N ILE A 113 -10.97 1.38 10.54
CA ILE A 113 -10.98 2.23 9.34
C ILE A 113 -10.01 3.38 9.61
N ILE A 114 -8.90 3.40 8.88
CA ILE A 114 -7.84 4.39 9.05
C ILE A 114 -7.94 5.49 7.98
N ASP A 115 -7.51 6.70 8.33
CA ASP A 115 -7.34 7.77 7.35
C ASP A 115 -6.00 7.64 6.61
N GLY A 116 -5.78 8.51 5.63
CA GLY A 116 -4.56 8.47 4.83
C GLY A 116 -3.31 8.89 5.60
N GLN A 117 -3.44 9.67 6.67
CA GLN A 117 -2.31 10.04 7.51
C GLN A 117 -1.86 8.84 8.33
N GLU A 118 -2.77 8.14 9.02
CA GLU A 118 -2.46 6.92 9.75
C GLU A 118 -1.89 5.84 8.81
N GLU A 119 -2.43 5.70 7.59
CA GLU A 119 -1.88 4.79 6.57
C GLU A 119 -0.42 5.14 6.24
N ALA A 120 -0.11 6.42 6.06
CA ALA A 120 1.25 6.89 5.83
C ALA A 120 2.18 6.67 7.04
N HIS A 121 1.72 6.96 8.25
CA HIS A 121 2.50 6.77 9.48
C HIS A 121 2.86 5.30 9.68
N ILE A 122 1.91 4.39 9.48
CA ILE A 122 2.17 2.94 9.61
C ILE A 122 3.27 2.48 8.63
N VAL A 123 3.30 3.02 7.42
CA VAL A 123 4.33 2.64 6.46
C VAL A 123 5.67 3.32 6.79
N TYR A 124 5.66 4.57 7.23
CA TYR A 124 6.85 5.27 7.68
C TYR A 124 7.52 4.53 8.86
N ASP A 125 6.74 4.12 9.86
CA ASP A 125 7.17 3.34 11.03
C ASP A 125 7.78 1.97 10.68
N ASN A 126 7.71 1.53 9.42
CA ASN A 126 8.40 0.34 8.91
C ASN A 126 9.93 0.52 8.78
N HIS A 127 10.51 1.45 9.51
CA HIS A 127 11.92 1.77 9.43
C HIS A 127 12.39 2.22 8.03
N ILE A 128 11.51 2.88 7.27
CA ILE A 128 11.90 3.44 5.95
C ILE A 128 13.01 4.49 6.14
N GLU A 129 13.14 5.10 7.33
CA GLU A 129 14.27 5.96 7.66
C GLU A 129 15.64 5.33 7.45
N GLN A 130 15.77 4.01 7.57
CA GLN A 130 17.03 3.31 7.28
C GLN A 130 17.38 3.31 5.79
N LEU A 131 16.42 3.57 4.90
CA LEU A 131 16.63 3.74 3.47
C LEU A 131 17.05 5.17 3.12
N PHE A 132 16.95 6.13 4.05
CA PHE A 132 17.22 7.54 3.80
C PHE A 132 18.64 7.90 4.20
N ALA A 133 19.41 8.41 3.24
CA ALA A 133 20.68 9.05 3.54
C ALA A 133 20.43 10.40 4.23
N SER A 134 21.23 10.70 5.26
CA SER A 134 21.20 12.01 5.93
C SER A 134 21.45 13.15 4.94
N GLY A 135 20.73 14.27 5.11
CA GLY A 135 20.85 15.45 4.25
C GLY A 135 20.17 15.34 2.89
N GLN A 136 19.29 14.36 2.68
CA GLN A 136 18.51 14.20 1.45
C GLN A 136 17.01 14.34 1.68
N ASN A 137 16.30 14.81 0.65
CA ASN A 137 14.85 14.95 0.65
C ASN A 137 14.23 13.78 -0.10
N TYR A 138 13.29 13.10 0.56
CA TYR A 138 12.59 11.97 0.00
C TYR A 138 11.09 12.24 -0.07
N LEU A 139 10.52 11.93 -1.22
CA LEU A 139 9.09 11.89 -1.41
C LEU A 139 8.65 10.43 -1.46
N TYR A 140 8.09 9.95 -0.36
CA TYR A 140 7.49 8.63 -0.30
C TYR A 140 6.09 8.67 -0.92
N VAL A 141 5.86 7.82 -1.93
CA VAL A 141 4.65 7.78 -2.75
C VAL A 141 4.09 6.37 -2.75
N ASP A 142 2.89 6.19 -2.18
CA ASP A 142 2.12 4.95 -2.30
C ASP A 142 0.91 5.16 -3.21
N VAL A 143 0.81 4.36 -4.26
CA VAL A 143 -0.31 4.43 -5.22
C VAL A 143 -1.24 3.25 -5.00
N GLY A 144 -2.28 3.53 -4.21
CA GLY A 144 -3.35 2.61 -3.88
C GLY A 144 -4.42 2.49 -4.97
N GLY A 145 -5.46 1.71 -4.65
CA GLY A 145 -6.63 1.59 -5.50
C GLY A 145 -7.56 2.81 -5.40
N GLY A 146 -7.63 3.43 -4.22
CA GLY A 146 -8.57 4.51 -3.93
C GLY A 146 -7.93 5.88 -3.75
N SER A 147 -6.69 5.92 -3.26
CA SER A 147 -5.94 7.13 -2.94
C SER A 147 -4.48 6.96 -3.32
N THR A 148 -3.76 8.09 -3.28
CA THR A 148 -2.32 8.17 -3.39
C THR A 148 -1.81 8.98 -2.20
N GLU A 149 -0.96 8.37 -1.41
CA GLU A 149 -0.33 8.97 -0.24
C GLU A 149 1.03 9.53 -0.65
N ILE A 150 1.28 10.81 -0.32
CA ILE A 150 2.50 11.54 -0.62
C ILE A 150 3.05 12.10 0.69
N ASN A 151 4.26 11.69 1.03
CA ASN A 151 4.92 12.06 2.28
C ASN A 151 6.30 12.62 1.99
N LEU A 152 6.55 13.85 2.44
CA LEU A 152 7.87 14.47 2.37
C LEU A 152 8.64 14.17 3.64
N ILE A 153 9.82 13.59 3.46
CA ILE A 153 10.74 13.23 4.54
C ILE A 153 12.05 13.97 4.28
N CYS A 154 12.51 14.72 5.27
CA CYS A 154 13.75 15.49 5.22
C CYS A 154 14.45 15.33 6.56
N ASP A 155 15.75 15.04 6.53
CA ASP A 155 16.57 14.77 7.73
C ASP A 155 15.96 13.69 8.63
N SER A 156 15.43 12.64 8.02
CA SER A 156 14.73 11.52 8.69
C SER A 156 13.46 11.92 9.43
N GLU A 157 12.94 13.15 9.25
CA GLU A 157 11.68 13.60 9.84
C GLU A 157 10.58 13.74 8.79
N LEU A 158 9.36 13.32 9.14
CA LEU A 158 8.16 13.54 8.32
C LEU A 158 7.79 15.03 8.36
N LYS A 159 8.05 15.77 7.27
CA LYS A 159 7.76 17.21 7.17
C LYS A 159 6.36 17.50 6.64
N SER A 160 5.84 16.64 5.76
CA SER A 160 4.51 16.79 5.18
C SER A 160 3.91 15.43 4.87
N SER A 161 2.61 15.27 5.13
CA SER A 161 1.86 14.05 4.84
C SER A 161 0.50 14.41 4.26
N ARG A 162 0.24 13.99 3.01
CA ARG A 162 -1.03 14.23 2.33
C ARG A 162 -1.51 12.98 1.61
N SER A 163 -2.84 12.82 1.59
CA SER A 163 -3.52 11.75 0.87
C SER A 163 -4.46 12.38 -0.14
N TYR A 164 -4.28 12.05 -1.41
CA TYR A 164 -5.13 12.52 -2.50
C TYR A 164 -6.13 11.44 -2.90
N ASN A 165 -7.37 11.83 -3.20
CA ASN A 165 -8.38 10.92 -3.74
C ASN A 165 -8.12 10.62 -5.22
N ILE A 166 -6.91 10.12 -5.51
CA ILE A 166 -6.41 9.74 -6.81
C ILE A 166 -5.86 8.32 -6.63
N GLY A 167 -6.54 7.31 -7.17
CA GLY A 167 -6.10 5.92 -7.06
C GLY A 167 -6.51 5.13 -8.28
N THR A 168 -5.89 3.97 -8.50
CA THR A 168 -6.05 3.26 -9.78
C THR A 168 -7.48 2.81 -10.07
N VAL A 169 -8.20 2.32 -9.06
CA VAL A 169 -9.61 1.92 -9.20
C VAL A 169 -10.49 3.15 -9.33
N ARG A 170 -10.22 4.21 -8.56
CA ARG A 170 -10.97 5.47 -8.64
C ARG A 170 -10.82 6.14 -10.01
N MET A 171 -9.63 6.11 -10.60
CA MET A 171 -9.38 6.58 -11.97
C MET A 171 -10.18 5.78 -13.00
N LEU A 172 -10.16 4.44 -12.90
CA LEU A 172 -10.95 3.58 -13.80
C LEU A 172 -12.46 3.81 -13.68
N SER A 173 -12.94 4.20 -12.49
CA SER A 173 -14.34 4.58 -12.28
C SER A 173 -14.68 6.00 -12.75
N GLY A 174 -13.72 6.80 -13.22
CA GLY A 174 -13.94 8.19 -13.61
C GLY A 174 -14.23 9.13 -12.43
N MET A 175 -13.94 8.70 -11.19
CA MET A 175 -14.32 9.40 -9.96
C MET A 175 -13.20 10.28 -9.38
N VAL A 176 -12.12 10.51 -10.13
CA VAL A 176 -11.07 11.44 -9.75
C VAL A 176 -11.45 12.83 -10.24
N LYS A 177 -11.71 13.73 -9.28
CA LYS A 177 -12.04 15.14 -9.55
C LYS A 177 -10.84 15.90 -10.11
N ASN A 178 -11.07 16.89 -10.96
CA ASN A 178 -9.98 17.70 -11.50
C ASN A 178 -9.32 18.55 -10.42
N GLU A 179 -10.10 19.02 -9.45
CA GLU A 179 -9.60 19.79 -8.30
C GLU A 179 -8.58 18.98 -7.49
N GLU A 180 -8.80 17.66 -7.33
CA GLU A 180 -7.86 16.78 -6.62
C GLU A 180 -6.53 16.64 -7.38
N LYS A 181 -6.58 16.56 -8.72
CA LYS A 181 -5.37 16.50 -9.55
C LYS A 181 -4.58 17.81 -9.50
N GLU A 182 -5.27 18.94 -9.61
CA GLU A 182 -4.63 20.25 -9.54
C GLU A 182 -4.09 20.55 -8.14
N GLN A 183 -4.77 20.08 -7.07
CA GLN A 183 -4.25 20.17 -5.71
C GLN A 183 -2.98 19.35 -5.54
N MET A 184 -2.96 18.09 -6.00
CA MET A 184 -1.75 17.25 -5.96
C MET A 184 -0.60 17.91 -6.73
N ARG A 185 -0.88 18.46 -7.92
CA ARG A 185 0.11 19.16 -8.72
C ARG A 185 0.67 20.38 -7.99
N THR A 186 -0.20 21.24 -7.47
CA THR A 186 0.19 22.47 -6.78
C THR A 186 1.02 22.16 -5.54
N ASP A 187 0.60 21.19 -4.73
CA ASP A 187 1.33 20.77 -3.54
C ASP A 187 2.72 20.23 -3.91
N LEU A 188 2.82 19.37 -4.93
CA LEU A 188 4.11 18.83 -5.38
C LEU A 188 5.05 19.90 -5.92
N GLN A 189 4.53 20.89 -6.66
CA GLN A 189 5.33 22.01 -7.14
C GLN A 189 5.85 22.89 -6.00
N ALA A 190 5.02 23.13 -4.98
CA ALA A 190 5.45 23.83 -3.78
C ALA A 190 6.56 23.06 -3.04
N LEU A 191 6.39 21.74 -2.87
CA LEU A 191 7.42 20.90 -2.25
C LEU A 191 8.72 20.90 -3.05
N ALA A 192 8.65 20.81 -4.38
CA ALA A 192 9.83 20.82 -5.26
C ALA A 192 10.56 22.18 -5.28
N ALA A 193 9.85 23.28 -5.01
CA ALA A 193 10.44 24.60 -4.91
C ALA A 193 11.18 24.81 -3.57
N GLU A 194 10.67 24.22 -2.49
CA GLU A 194 11.26 24.35 -1.14
C GLU A 194 12.35 23.30 -0.86
N TYR A 195 12.14 22.06 -1.31
CA TYR A 195 13.03 20.93 -1.07
C TYR A 195 13.62 20.49 -2.41
N THR A 196 14.92 20.68 -2.62
CA THR A 196 15.59 20.25 -3.86
C THR A 196 17.02 19.78 -3.58
N PRO A 197 17.49 18.68 -4.20
CA PRO A 197 16.72 17.74 -5.03
C PRO A 197 15.80 16.83 -4.21
N ILE A 198 14.72 16.34 -4.83
CA ILE A 198 13.80 15.33 -4.26
C ILE A 198 14.03 13.98 -4.92
N GLN A 199 14.16 12.94 -4.11
CA GLN A 199 14.17 11.55 -4.56
C GLN A 199 12.84 10.86 -4.25
N ILE A 200 12.32 10.06 -5.18
CA ILE A 200 11.05 9.36 -4.96
C ILE A 200 11.32 7.97 -4.41
N ILE A 201 10.63 7.62 -3.34
CA ILE A 201 10.47 6.23 -2.91
C ILE A 201 9.05 5.79 -3.28
N GLY A 202 8.95 4.84 -4.20
CA GLY A 202 7.68 4.28 -4.65
C GLY A 202 7.36 2.99 -3.91
N SER A 203 6.16 2.93 -3.34
CA SER A 203 5.68 1.75 -2.60
C SER A 203 4.40 1.16 -3.18
N GLY A 204 4.07 -0.04 -2.69
CA GLY A 204 2.85 -0.72 -3.04
C GLY A 204 2.98 -1.71 -4.20
N GLY A 205 1.92 -2.47 -4.44
CA GLY A 205 1.94 -3.62 -5.34
C GLY A 205 2.06 -3.28 -6.83
N ASN A 206 1.71 -2.04 -7.21
CA ASN A 206 1.73 -1.59 -8.59
C ASN A 206 3.15 -1.22 -9.04
N ILE A 207 3.85 -0.33 -8.32
CA ILE A 207 5.25 0.01 -8.61
C ILE A 207 6.16 -1.21 -8.53
N ASN A 208 5.92 -2.09 -7.55
CA ASN A 208 6.62 -3.37 -7.44
C ASN A 208 6.45 -4.27 -8.66
N LYS A 209 5.33 -4.17 -9.38
CA LYS A 209 5.12 -4.92 -10.62
C LYS A 209 5.70 -4.16 -11.81
N LEU A 210 5.55 -2.84 -11.89
CA LEU A 210 6.18 -1.99 -12.91
C LEU A 210 7.69 -2.16 -12.90
N PHE A 211 8.34 -2.09 -11.74
CA PHE A 211 9.76 -2.38 -11.55
C PHE A 211 10.14 -3.77 -12.08
N ARG A 212 9.35 -4.81 -11.78
CA ARG A 212 9.62 -6.16 -12.30
C ARG A 212 9.49 -6.26 -13.82
N LEU A 213 8.58 -5.49 -14.43
CA LEU A 213 8.31 -5.49 -15.87
C LEU A 213 9.26 -4.58 -16.67
N ALA A 214 9.79 -3.52 -16.06
CA ALA A 214 10.72 -2.61 -16.70
C ALA A 214 12.00 -3.33 -17.15
N ASP A 215 12.49 -2.98 -18.33
CA ASP A 215 13.69 -3.60 -18.90
C ASP A 215 14.96 -2.99 -18.28
N LYS A 216 15.06 -1.66 -18.30
CA LYS A 216 16.17 -0.89 -17.73
C LYS A 216 15.89 -0.56 -16.26
N LYS A 217 16.60 -1.22 -15.35
CA LYS A 217 16.49 -0.99 -13.90
C LYS A 217 17.77 -1.41 -13.18
N ASP A 218 18.05 -0.77 -12.06
CA ASP A 218 19.06 -1.27 -11.13
C ASP A 218 18.41 -2.20 -10.11
N LYS A 219 18.67 -3.51 -10.25
CA LYS A 219 18.16 -4.51 -9.31
C LYS A 219 18.83 -4.46 -7.94
N LYS A 220 20.08 -4.03 -7.85
CA LYS A 220 20.83 -3.96 -6.59
C LYS A 220 20.37 -2.78 -5.75
N GLN A 221 20.17 -1.64 -6.40
CA GLN A 221 19.69 -0.41 -5.74
C GLN A 221 18.16 -0.30 -5.69
N SER A 222 17.45 -1.27 -6.28
CA SER A 222 15.99 -1.22 -6.44
C SER A 222 15.51 0.06 -7.15
N PHE A 223 16.29 0.57 -8.10
CA PHE A 223 16.06 1.87 -8.73
C PHE A 223 15.43 1.71 -10.13
N LEU A 224 14.35 2.46 -10.38
CA LEU A 224 13.62 2.53 -11.64
C LEU A 224 13.77 3.92 -12.28
N PRO A 225 14.53 4.05 -13.39
CA PRO A 225 14.59 5.30 -14.16
C PRO A 225 13.21 5.71 -14.70
N ILE A 226 12.91 7.01 -14.71
CA ILE A 226 11.62 7.52 -15.22
C ILE A 226 11.44 7.21 -16.70
N GLU A 227 12.50 7.23 -17.49
CA GLU A 227 12.47 6.86 -18.90
C GLU A 227 12.01 5.41 -19.08
N SER A 228 12.49 4.50 -18.23
CA SER A 228 12.07 3.10 -18.30
C SER A 228 10.63 2.91 -17.82
N LEU A 229 10.21 3.65 -16.80
CA LEU A 229 8.81 3.68 -16.38
C LEU A 229 7.90 4.19 -17.51
N LYS A 230 8.34 5.19 -18.27
CA LYS A 230 7.62 5.73 -19.42
C LYS A 230 7.54 4.70 -20.56
N GLU A 231 8.65 4.05 -20.91
CA GLU A 231 8.70 2.98 -21.92
C GLU A 231 7.70 1.85 -21.59
N ILE A 232 7.70 1.35 -20.35
CA ILE A 232 6.76 0.27 -19.96
C ILE A 232 5.32 0.77 -19.90
N CYS A 233 5.09 2.02 -19.51
CA CYS A 233 3.77 2.63 -19.49
C CYS A 233 3.17 2.68 -20.90
N GLU A 234 3.91 3.20 -21.88
CA GLU A 234 3.46 3.29 -23.27
C GLU A 234 3.22 1.90 -23.89
N THR A 235 4.11 0.94 -23.60
CA THR A 235 3.94 -0.46 -24.01
C THR A 235 2.64 -1.05 -23.45
N LEU A 236 2.36 -0.85 -22.16
CA LEU A 236 1.15 -1.36 -21.53
C LEU A 236 -0.10 -0.65 -22.06
N LYS A 237 -0.04 0.66 -22.31
CA LYS A 237 -1.14 1.47 -22.84
C LYS A 237 -1.61 0.98 -24.21
N ALA A 238 -0.69 0.62 -25.09
CA ALA A 238 -1.00 0.14 -26.44
C ALA A 238 -1.72 -1.22 -26.47
N LEU A 239 -1.70 -1.97 -25.36
CA LEU A 239 -2.29 -3.30 -25.25
C LEU A 239 -3.67 -3.26 -24.59
N SER A 240 -4.57 -4.13 -25.05
CA SER A 240 -5.81 -4.49 -24.37
C SER A 240 -5.55 -5.17 -23.02
N LYS A 241 -6.59 -5.26 -22.18
CA LYS A 241 -6.50 -5.95 -20.88
C LYS A 241 -6.10 -7.42 -21.05
N GLU A 242 -6.66 -8.11 -22.04
CA GLU A 242 -6.41 -9.52 -22.35
C GLU A 242 -4.96 -9.72 -22.81
N GLU A 243 -4.44 -8.82 -23.64
CA GLU A 243 -3.05 -8.85 -24.09
C GLU A 243 -2.09 -8.59 -22.92
N ARG A 244 -2.38 -7.62 -22.05
CA ARG A 244 -1.60 -7.38 -20.82
C ARG A 244 -1.55 -8.62 -19.92
N ILE A 245 -2.67 -9.34 -19.76
CA ILE A 245 -2.73 -10.59 -19.01
C ILE A 245 -1.82 -11.65 -19.63
N LYS A 246 -1.92 -11.86 -20.94
CA LYS A 246 -1.18 -12.91 -21.66
C LYS A 246 0.31 -12.61 -21.77
N GLN A 247 0.66 -11.42 -22.28
CA GLN A 247 2.05 -11.04 -22.58
C GLN A 247 2.86 -10.80 -21.30
N PHE A 248 2.31 -10.08 -20.32
CA PHE A 248 3.03 -9.69 -19.09
C PHE A 248 2.73 -10.61 -17.88
N LYS A 249 1.98 -11.69 -18.11
CA LYS A 249 1.53 -12.64 -17.07
C LYS A 249 0.91 -11.90 -15.89
N LEU A 250 0.11 -10.88 -16.19
CA LEU A 250 -0.56 -10.05 -15.18
C LEU A 250 -1.79 -10.78 -14.65
N LYS A 251 -2.05 -10.67 -13.35
CA LYS A 251 -3.34 -11.09 -12.80
C LYS A 251 -4.44 -10.21 -13.42
N PRO A 252 -5.64 -10.76 -13.72
CA PRO A 252 -6.71 -10.00 -14.35
C PRO A 252 -7.10 -8.71 -13.61
N ASP A 253 -7.07 -8.75 -12.27
CA ASP A 253 -7.39 -7.62 -11.40
C ASP A 253 -6.27 -6.55 -11.30
N ARG A 254 -5.11 -6.83 -11.93
CA ARG A 254 -3.98 -5.91 -12.02
C ARG A 254 -3.83 -5.32 -13.42
N ALA A 255 -4.25 -6.04 -14.46
CA ALA A 255 -4.00 -5.66 -15.85
C ALA A 255 -4.69 -4.35 -16.28
N ASP A 256 -5.82 -4.00 -15.66
CA ASP A 256 -6.52 -2.74 -15.89
C ASP A 256 -5.95 -1.60 -15.05
N VAL A 257 -5.59 -1.86 -13.78
CA VAL A 257 -5.08 -0.82 -12.85
C VAL A 257 -3.61 -0.46 -13.03
N ILE A 258 -2.80 -1.28 -13.72
CA ILE A 258 -1.35 -1.08 -13.82
C ILE A 258 -0.98 0.17 -14.64
N VAL A 259 -1.79 0.51 -15.65
CA VAL A 259 -1.57 1.71 -16.48
C VAL A 259 -1.88 2.98 -15.69
N PRO A 260 -3.07 3.14 -15.07
CA PRO A 260 -3.33 4.26 -14.16
C PRO A 260 -2.26 4.44 -13.08
N ALA A 261 -1.73 3.33 -12.53
CA ALA A 261 -0.65 3.42 -11.55
C ALA A 261 0.62 4.07 -12.13
N ALA A 262 1.05 3.62 -13.32
CA ALA A 262 2.22 4.17 -13.99
C ALA A 262 2.03 5.66 -14.30
N GLU A 263 0.83 6.07 -14.73
CA GLU A 263 0.50 7.46 -14.99
C GLU A 263 0.60 8.34 -13.73
N ILE A 264 0.13 7.87 -12.58
CA ILE A 264 0.25 8.60 -11.31
C ILE A 264 1.72 8.79 -10.94
N PHE A 265 2.53 7.72 -10.97
CA PHE A 265 3.96 7.83 -10.66
C PHE A 265 4.71 8.76 -11.62
N LEU A 266 4.37 8.73 -12.92
CA LEU A 266 4.95 9.62 -13.93
C LEU A 266 4.56 11.08 -13.69
N GLU A 267 3.30 11.36 -13.32
CA GLU A 267 2.86 12.71 -12.97
C GLU A 267 3.61 13.22 -11.73
N VAL A 268 3.71 12.41 -10.66
CA VAL A 268 4.44 12.80 -9.46
C VAL A 268 5.92 13.09 -9.78
N ALA A 269 6.58 12.19 -10.51
CA ALA A 269 7.97 12.35 -10.93
C ALA A 269 8.21 13.61 -11.75
N LYS A 270 7.27 13.93 -12.65
CA LYS A 270 7.31 15.16 -13.45
C LYS A 270 7.25 16.41 -12.58
N GLN A 271 6.33 16.46 -11.60
CA GLN A 271 6.16 17.67 -10.78
C GLN A 271 7.35 17.97 -9.87
N VAL A 272 8.11 16.94 -9.46
CA VAL A 272 9.30 17.10 -8.60
C VAL A 272 10.63 16.98 -9.35
N ASN A 273 10.60 16.93 -10.69
CA ASN A 273 11.77 16.77 -11.56
C ASN A 273 12.67 15.56 -11.18
N ALA A 274 12.06 14.46 -10.73
CA ALA A 274 12.80 13.25 -10.36
C ALA A 274 13.31 12.49 -11.60
N THR A 275 14.52 11.95 -11.50
CA THR A 275 15.14 11.12 -12.56
C THR A 275 14.82 9.62 -12.43
N GLY A 276 14.35 9.20 -11.27
CA GLY A 276 13.88 7.84 -11.04
C GLY A 276 13.20 7.64 -9.71
N ILE A 277 12.82 6.39 -9.45
CA ILE A 277 12.05 5.96 -8.29
C ILE A 277 12.79 4.79 -7.65
N THR A 278 13.10 4.90 -6.37
CA THR A 278 13.57 3.77 -5.55
C THR A 278 12.36 2.94 -5.13
N VAL A 279 12.39 1.63 -5.37
CA VAL A 279 11.25 0.71 -5.20
C VAL A 279 11.59 -0.37 -4.16
N PRO A 280 11.58 -0.02 -2.86
CA PRO A 280 11.80 -1.01 -1.81
C PRO A 280 10.64 -2.02 -1.78
N THR A 281 10.92 -3.23 -1.30
CA THR A 281 9.88 -4.23 -1.07
C THR A 281 9.22 -4.00 0.29
N ILE A 282 8.48 -2.90 0.42
CA ILE A 282 7.75 -2.51 1.62
C ILE A 282 6.30 -2.18 1.23
N GLY A 283 5.37 -2.32 2.17
CA GLY A 283 3.98 -1.88 2.01
C GLY A 283 3.23 -1.83 3.34
N LEU A 284 1.98 -1.38 3.30
CA LEU A 284 1.15 -1.21 4.50
C LEU A 284 1.09 -2.44 5.40
N SER A 285 0.91 -3.63 4.83
CA SER A 285 0.85 -4.86 5.63
C SER A 285 2.17 -5.16 6.36
N ASP A 286 3.31 -4.77 5.78
CA ASP A 286 4.59 -4.88 6.46
C ASP A 286 4.66 -3.88 7.62
N GLY A 287 4.28 -2.62 7.40
CA GLY A 287 4.21 -1.57 8.43
C GLY A 287 3.35 -1.96 9.63
N ILE A 288 2.17 -2.54 9.37
CA ILE A 288 1.26 -3.03 10.41
C ILE A 288 1.95 -4.07 11.31
N ILE A 289 2.68 -5.02 10.73
CA ILE A 289 3.33 -6.09 11.50
C ILE A 289 4.49 -5.53 12.31
N ASP A 290 5.29 -4.64 11.74
CA ASP A 290 6.47 -4.09 12.39
C ASP A 290 6.07 -3.19 13.57
N SER A 291 4.97 -2.42 13.42
CA SER A 291 4.35 -1.66 14.51
C SER A 291 3.82 -2.57 15.64
N LEU A 292 3.13 -3.67 15.30
CA LEU A 292 2.67 -4.67 16.27
C LEU A 292 3.84 -5.31 17.05
N TYR A 293 4.89 -5.70 16.33
CA TYR A 293 6.06 -6.32 16.93
C TYR A 293 6.74 -5.37 17.92
N THR A 294 6.97 -4.12 17.50
CA THR A 294 7.58 -3.08 18.35
C THR A 294 6.77 -2.80 19.60
N LYS A 295 5.44 -2.71 19.47
CA LYS A 295 4.53 -2.51 20.61
C LYS A 295 4.63 -3.67 21.61
N ASN A 296 4.63 -4.91 21.14
CA ASN A 296 4.66 -6.07 22.02
C ASN A 296 6.02 -6.24 22.70
N MET A 297 7.13 -5.89 22.02
CA MET A 297 8.46 -5.86 22.64
C MET A 297 8.57 -4.81 23.76
N ARG A 298 7.98 -3.62 23.59
CA ARG A 298 7.94 -2.59 24.65
C ARG A 298 7.16 -3.08 25.87
N MET A 299 5.98 -3.66 25.66
CA MET A 299 5.17 -4.21 26.75
C MET A 299 5.86 -5.33 27.53
N GLU A 300 6.63 -6.19 26.88
CA GLU A 300 7.42 -7.23 27.55
C GLU A 300 8.60 -6.66 28.36
N THR A 301 9.12 -5.50 27.96
CA THR A 301 10.20 -4.80 28.66
C THR A 301 9.67 -4.07 29.89
N ASP A 302 8.51 -3.41 29.78
CA ASP A 302 7.86 -2.68 30.89
C ASP A 302 7.25 -3.61 31.95
N ALA A 303 7.01 -4.88 31.60
CA ALA A 303 6.46 -5.89 32.51
C ALA A 303 7.52 -6.68 33.30
N LYS A 304 8.81 -6.44 33.05
CA LYS A 304 9.95 -7.05 33.75
C LYS A 304 10.57 -6.08 34.74
#